data_AF-A0A2G2GQR5-F1
#
_entry.id   AF-A0A2G2GQR5-F1
#
_cell.length_a   1.000
_cell.length_b   1.000
_cell.length_c   1.000
_cell.angle_alpha   90.00
_cell.angle_beta   90.00
_cell.angle_gamma   90.00
#
_symmetry.space_group_name_H-M   'P 1'
#
loop_
_entity.id
_entity.type
_entity.pdbx_description
1 polymer ?
#
loop_
_entity_poly.entity_id
_entity_poly.type
_entity_poly.pdbx_seq_one_letter_code
_entity_poly.pdbx_strand_id
1 'polypeptide(L)'
;MIHPTALIDPAAELAEDVQVGPYSIIGPDVKIGAGTVVASHVVIKGPTTIGRNNHIFQFASVGEDCQDKKYNGEPTRLEIGDDNVIRESVTIHRGTIQDNSLTKIGSRNLLMAYVHVAHDCMIGDDCIFANNASVAGHAHVGNGVILGGMTGVHQFCKIGSYAMTSGCSLVLKDIPAYVMVSGNPASARSMNFEGMRRRGWSKDVVSSLRKAYKVVYRQGLTLEQALAELEAMEPSDALQIFIDSLKASERGITR
;
A
#
# COMPACT_ATOMS: atom_id res chain seq x y z
N MET A 1 -22.59 -11.64 18.00
CA MET A 1 -21.47 -11.27 17.10
C MET A 1 -20.73 -10.04 17.59
N ILE A 2 -21.42 -9.07 18.21
CA ILE A 2 -20.78 -7.93 18.89
C ILE A 2 -20.64 -8.26 20.39
N HIS A 3 -19.44 -8.08 20.95
CA HIS A 3 -19.19 -8.29 22.37
C HIS A 3 -19.85 -7.17 23.22
N PRO A 4 -20.43 -7.48 24.41
CA PRO A 4 -21.13 -6.47 25.23
C PRO A 4 -20.29 -5.28 25.70
N THR A 5 -18.96 -5.39 25.66
CA THR A 5 -18.04 -4.30 26.04
C THR A 5 -17.50 -3.51 24.84
N ALA A 6 -17.92 -3.84 23.62
CA ALA A 6 -17.63 -3.02 22.46
C ALA A 6 -18.48 -1.75 22.52
N LEU A 7 -17.86 -0.60 22.22
CA LEU A 7 -18.55 0.68 22.13
C LEU A 7 -18.74 1.02 20.66
N ILE A 8 -19.99 1.04 20.23
CA ILE A 8 -20.35 1.32 18.83
C ILE A 8 -21.23 2.57 18.83
N ASP A 9 -20.79 3.59 18.11
CA ASP A 9 -21.56 4.80 17.92
C ASP A 9 -22.89 4.50 17.19
N PRO A 10 -24.03 5.08 17.59
CA PRO A 10 -25.31 4.85 16.93
C PRO A 10 -25.35 5.22 15.43
N ALA A 11 -24.46 6.08 14.96
CA ALA A 11 -24.35 6.46 13.55
C ALA A 11 -23.49 5.49 12.72
N ALA A 12 -22.85 4.48 13.34
CA ALA A 12 -22.09 3.48 12.62
C ALA A 12 -23.00 2.48 11.89
N GLU A 13 -22.64 2.12 10.66
CA GLU A 13 -23.38 1.19 9.81
C GLU A 13 -22.59 -0.12 9.67
N LEU A 14 -23.04 -1.18 10.35
CA LEU A 14 -22.42 -2.50 10.29
C LEU A 14 -23.37 -3.49 9.59
N ALA A 15 -22.83 -4.31 8.69
CA ALA A 15 -23.59 -5.45 8.16
C ALA A 15 -23.94 -6.46 9.27
N GLU A 16 -25.00 -7.24 9.06
CA GLU A 16 -25.59 -8.12 10.09
C GLU A 16 -24.62 -9.16 10.67
N ASP A 17 -23.65 -9.62 9.86
CA ASP A 17 -22.70 -10.68 10.20
C ASP A 17 -21.33 -10.18 10.68
N VAL A 18 -21.17 -8.86 10.87
CA VAL A 18 -19.93 -8.26 11.40
C VAL A 18 -19.70 -8.69 12.84
N GLN A 19 -18.47 -9.12 13.13
CA GLN A 19 -18.03 -9.49 14.47
C GLN A 19 -17.19 -8.38 15.09
N VAL A 20 -17.48 -8.02 16.33
CA VAL A 20 -16.73 -6.99 17.07
C VAL A 20 -16.33 -7.54 18.44
N GLY A 21 -15.02 -7.62 18.66
CA GLY A 21 -14.41 -8.15 19.87
C GLY A 21 -14.52 -7.21 21.07
N PRO A 22 -14.13 -7.69 22.27
CA PRO A 22 -14.23 -6.93 23.50
C PRO A 22 -13.38 -5.66 23.47
N TYR A 23 -13.91 -4.59 24.07
CA TYR A 23 -13.22 -3.30 24.27
C TYR A 23 -12.80 -2.58 22.99
N SER A 24 -13.38 -2.95 21.85
CA SER A 24 -13.20 -2.23 20.60
C SER A 24 -14.16 -1.04 20.53
N ILE A 25 -13.73 0.02 19.85
CA ILE A 25 -14.47 1.27 19.70
C ILE A 25 -14.71 1.49 18.21
N ILE A 26 -15.96 1.68 17.81
CA ILE A 26 -16.37 2.06 16.46
C ILE A 26 -17.06 3.41 16.57
N GLY A 27 -16.45 4.44 15.98
CA GLY A 27 -16.93 5.81 16.00
C GLY A 27 -18.06 6.10 15.00
N PRO A 28 -18.57 7.34 15.00
CA PRO A 28 -19.59 7.78 14.03
C PRO A 28 -19.05 7.75 12.61
N ASP A 29 -19.94 7.68 11.62
CA ASP A 29 -19.63 7.68 10.19
C ASP A 29 -18.69 6.54 9.74
N VAL A 30 -18.67 5.45 10.51
CA VAL A 30 -17.98 4.21 10.14
C VAL A 30 -18.95 3.26 9.45
N LYS A 31 -18.54 2.70 8.30
CA LYS A 31 -19.27 1.65 7.58
C LYS A 31 -18.44 0.39 7.49
N ILE A 32 -18.99 -0.77 7.88
CA ILE A 32 -18.28 -2.06 7.85
C ILE A 32 -19.09 -3.10 7.08
N GLY A 33 -18.48 -3.63 6.02
CA GLY A 33 -19.06 -4.64 5.15
C GLY A 33 -19.12 -6.04 5.76
N ALA A 34 -19.95 -6.88 5.14
CA ALA A 34 -20.27 -8.24 5.61
C ALA A 34 -19.03 -9.14 5.78
N GLY A 35 -19.10 -10.04 6.75
CA GLY A 35 -18.05 -11.02 7.07
C GLY A 35 -16.78 -10.44 7.72
N THR A 36 -16.70 -9.12 7.92
CA THR A 36 -15.56 -8.48 8.57
C THR A 36 -15.51 -8.80 10.07
N VAL A 37 -14.30 -9.08 10.56
CA VAL A 37 -14.00 -9.37 11.97
C VAL A 37 -13.09 -8.28 12.53
N VAL A 38 -13.62 -7.55 13.50
CA VAL A 38 -12.89 -6.60 14.33
C VAL A 38 -12.53 -7.31 15.64
N ALA A 39 -11.24 -7.56 15.88
CA ALA A 39 -10.77 -8.22 17.09
C ALA A 39 -10.93 -7.32 18.33
N SER A 40 -10.42 -7.74 19.48
CA SER A 40 -10.46 -6.95 20.72
C SER A 40 -9.60 -5.70 20.65
N HIS A 41 -9.94 -4.65 21.39
CA HIS A 41 -9.11 -3.44 21.52
C HIS A 41 -8.72 -2.77 20.20
N VAL A 42 -9.61 -2.78 19.21
CA VAL A 42 -9.45 -2.04 17.96
C VAL A 42 -10.18 -0.71 18.08
N VAL A 43 -9.57 0.37 17.61
CA VAL A 43 -10.24 1.67 17.48
C VAL A 43 -10.44 1.96 16.00
N ILE A 44 -11.70 2.16 15.61
CA ILE A 44 -12.09 2.56 14.26
C ILE A 44 -12.80 3.90 14.34
N LYS A 45 -12.19 4.95 13.78
CA LYS A 45 -12.76 6.31 13.77
C LYS A 45 -13.21 6.66 12.36
N GLY A 46 -14.34 7.34 12.23
CA GLY A 46 -14.86 7.78 10.95
C GLY A 46 -14.47 9.22 10.57
N PRO A 47 -14.80 9.66 9.33
CA PRO A 47 -15.45 8.88 8.28
C PRO A 47 -14.55 7.79 7.66
N THR A 48 -14.98 6.54 7.79
CA THR A 48 -14.21 5.35 7.36
C THR A 48 -15.14 4.30 6.78
N THR A 49 -14.85 3.84 5.57
CA THR A 49 -15.55 2.72 4.93
C THR A 49 -14.62 1.52 4.83
N ILE A 50 -15.06 0.38 5.36
CA ILE A 50 -14.34 -0.90 5.34
C ILE A 50 -15.20 -1.90 4.59
N GLY A 51 -14.60 -2.57 3.60
CA GLY A 51 -15.25 -3.60 2.81
C GLY A 51 -15.53 -4.89 3.58
N ARG A 52 -15.65 -5.98 2.83
CA ARG A 52 -16.09 -7.30 3.27
C ARG A 52 -14.91 -8.17 3.68
N ASN A 53 -15.18 -9.14 4.55
CA ASN A 53 -14.25 -10.21 4.94
C ASN A 53 -12.87 -9.73 5.42
N ASN A 54 -12.78 -8.50 5.93
CA ASN A 54 -11.54 -8.00 6.50
C ASN A 54 -11.33 -8.63 7.88
N HIS A 55 -10.07 -8.80 8.29
CA HIS A 55 -9.74 -9.20 9.66
C HIS A 55 -8.78 -8.18 10.27
N ILE A 56 -9.27 -7.45 11.28
CA ILE A 56 -8.55 -6.37 11.96
C ILE A 56 -8.19 -6.82 13.37
N PHE A 57 -6.89 -6.98 13.63
CA PHE A 57 -6.34 -7.52 14.87
C PHE A 57 -6.17 -6.44 15.95
N GLN A 58 -5.95 -6.90 17.18
CA GLN A 58 -5.93 -6.07 18.37
C GLN A 58 -4.92 -4.92 18.33
N PHE A 59 -5.31 -3.81 18.97
CA PHE A 59 -4.51 -2.58 19.07
C PHE A 59 -4.28 -1.87 17.74
N ALA A 60 -4.96 -2.27 16.66
CA ALA A 60 -5.00 -1.50 15.44
C ALA A 60 -5.79 -0.20 15.65
N SER A 61 -5.27 0.89 15.10
CA SER A 61 -5.91 2.20 15.04
C SER A 61 -6.23 2.54 13.58
N VAL A 62 -7.51 2.55 13.24
CA VAL A 62 -7.99 2.61 11.86
C VAL A 62 -8.88 3.83 11.66
N GLY A 63 -8.52 4.68 10.70
CA GLY A 63 -9.30 5.88 10.39
C GLY A 63 -9.06 7.05 11.35
N GLU A 64 -7.95 7.03 12.09
CA GLU A 64 -7.60 8.16 12.95
C GLU A 64 -7.26 9.43 12.16
N ASP A 65 -7.21 10.54 12.90
CA ASP A 65 -6.71 11.82 12.38
C ASP A 65 -5.29 11.67 11.85
N CYS A 66 -4.96 12.43 10.81
CA CYS A 66 -3.62 12.43 10.28
C CYS A 66 -2.64 13.17 11.20
N GLN A 67 -1.35 12.92 10.96
CA GLN A 67 -0.25 13.52 11.72
C GLN A 67 0.33 14.77 11.04
N ASP A 68 -0.28 15.25 9.94
CA ASP A 68 0.13 16.53 9.34
C ASP A 68 -0.28 17.67 10.27
N LYS A 69 0.67 18.53 10.64
CA LYS A 69 0.43 19.72 11.48
C LYS A 69 -0.55 20.72 10.85
N LYS A 70 -0.79 20.62 9.54
CA LYS A 70 -1.75 21.45 8.82
C LYS A 70 -3.19 20.98 8.98
N TYR A 71 -3.42 19.77 9.47
CA TYR A 71 -4.77 19.25 9.72
C TYR A 71 -5.41 19.97 10.90
N ASN A 72 -6.67 20.34 10.73
CA ASN A 72 -7.45 21.15 11.66
C ASN A 72 -8.83 20.54 11.93
N GLY A 73 -8.94 19.21 11.88
CA GLY A 73 -10.18 18.49 12.17
C GLY A 73 -11.16 18.41 11.00
N GLU A 74 -10.69 18.61 9.76
CA GLU A 74 -11.52 18.54 8.57
C GLU A 74 -12.11 17.13 8.36
N PRO A 75 -13.28 17.00 7.71
CA PRO A 75 -13.95 15.72 7.50
C PRO A 75 -13.30 14.91 6.36
N THR A 76 -12.06 14.48 6.58
CA THR A 76 -11.33 13.62 5.64
C THR A 76 -11.69 12.15 5.87
N ARG A 77 -11.35 11.28 4.92
CA ARG A 77 -11.93 9.94 4.82
C ARG A 77 -10.87 8.85 4.62
N LEU A 78 -11.24 7.64 5.01
CA LEU A 78 -10.51 6.40 4.76
C LEU A 78 -11.43 5.41 4.04
N GLU A 79 -10.92 4.77 2.98
CA GLU A 79 -11.56 3.64 2.31
C GLU A 79 -10.63 2.41 2.35
N ILE A 80 -11.15 1.27 2.81
CA ILE A 80 -10.48 -0.03 2.80
C ILE A 80 -11.36 -1.00 2.01
N GLY A 81 -10.77 -1.71 1.05
CA GLY A 81 -11.42 -2.73 0.24
C GLY A 81 -11.73 -4.03 1.01
N ASP A 82 -11.68 -5.15 0.29
CA ASP A 82 -12.13 -6.45 0.77
C ASP A 82 -10.97 -7.40 1.12
N ASP A 83 -11.24 -8.40 1.95
CA ASP A 83 -10.33 -9.53 2.22
C ASP A 83 -8.93 -9.12 2.75
N ASN A 84 -8.79 -7.97 3.40
CA ASN A 84 -7.52 -7.54 3.98
C ASN A 84 -7.29 -8.16 5.37
N VAL A 85 -6.03 -8.43 5.68
CA VAL A 85 -5.56 -8.84 7.01
C VAL A 85 -4.73 -7.70 7.59
N ILE A 86 -5.28 -7.04 8.61
CA ILE A 86 -4.68 -5.89 9.29
C ILE A 86 -4.24 -6.35 10.67
N ARG A 87 -2.94 -6.56 10.85
CA ARG A 87 -2.37 -7.15 12.07
C ARG A 87 -2.27 -6.15 13.24
N GLU A 88 -1.71 -6.65 14.33
CA GLU A 88 -1.64 -5.96 15.61
C GLU A 88 -0.90 -4.62 15.49
N SER A 89 -1.39 -3.59 16.19
CA SER A 89 -0.75 -2.28 16.25
C SER A 89 -0.50 -1.60 14.89
N VAL A 90 -1.25 -1.99 13.86
CA VAL A 90 -1.27 -1.25 12.59
C VAL A 90 -1.98 0.09 12.80
N THR A 91 -1.43 1.15 12.22
CA THR A 91 -2.03 2.50 12.26
C THR A 91 -2.33 2.97 10.84
N ILE A 92 -3.58 3.37 10.57
CA ILE A 92 -4.03 3.86 9.26
C ILE A 92 -4.76 5.17 9.47
N HIS A 93 -4.24 6.26 8.89
CA HIS A 93 -4.82 7.59 9.05
C HIS A 93 -5.65 8.02 7.85
N ARG A 94 -6.67 8.85 8.10
CA ARG A 94 -7.46 9.51 7.06
C ARG A 94 -6.63 10.54 6.29
N GLY A 95 -7.15 10.99 5.15
CA GLY A 95 -6.45 11.94 4.28
C GLY A 95 -6.38 13.37 4.83
N THR A 96 -5.98 14.29 3.96
CA THR A 96 -5.92 15.74 4.19
C THR A 96 -6.66 16.51 3.10
N ILE A 97 -7.23 17.68 3.42
CA ILE A 97 -7.93 18.51 2.43
C ILE A 97 -7.00 19.17 1.41
N GLN A 98 -5.70 19.17 1.68
CA GLN A 98 -4.66 19.67 0.78
C GLN A 98 -4.41 18.71 -0.39
N ASP A 99 -4.90 17.47 -0.28
CA ASP A 99 -4.94 16.47 -1.34
C ASP A 99 -6.41 16.06 -1.58
N ASN A 100 -6.67 14.79 -1.84
CA ASN A 100 -8.00 14.27 -2.18
C ASN A 100 -8.88 13.99 -0.95
N SER A 101 -8.47 14.43 0.24
CA SER A 101 -9.14 14.13 1.52
C SER A 101 -9.30 12.64 1.79
N LEU A 102 -8.52 11.77 1.13
CA LEU A 102 -8.76 10.33 1.10
C LEU A 102 -7.45 9.57 1.25
N THR A 103 -7.40 8.69 2.24
CA THR A 103 -6.50 7.54 2.22
C THR A 103 -7.27 6.33 1.69
N LYS A 104 -6.69 5.58 0.74
CA LYS A 104 -7.33 4.41 0.13
C LYS A 104 -6.44 3.18 0.18
N ILE A 105 -7.01 2.06 0.61
CA ILE A 105 -6.39 0.74 0.60
C ILE A 105 -7.29 -0.20 -0.20
N GLY A 106 -6.71 -0.93 -1.15
CA GLY A 106 -7.40 -1.93 -1.95
C GLY A 106 -7.75 -3.20 -1.15
N SER A 107 -7.66 -4.33 -1.82
CA SER A 107 -8.14 -5.63 -1.35
C SER A 107 -7.04 -6.67 -1.27
N ARG A 108 -7.26 -7.72 -0.45
CA ARG A 108 -6.35 -8.88 -0.30
C ARG A 108 -4.95 -8.50 0.17
N ASN A 109 -4.82 -7.39 0.90
CA ASN A 109 -3.54 -6.96 1.45
C ASN A 109 -3.27 -7.64 2.80
N LEU A 110 -1.99 -7.89 3.08
CA LEU A 110 -1.49 -8.28 4.39
C LEU A 110 -0.65 -7.14 4.97
N LEU A 111 -1.19 -6.44 5.96
CA LEU A 111 -0.46 -5.46 6.75
C LEU A 111 -0.03 -6.13 8.06
N MET A 112 1.26 -6.48 8.17
CA MET A 112 1.79 -7.12 9.38
C MET A 112 1.92 -6.12 10.53
N ALA A 113 2.34 -6.62 11.70
CA ALA A 113 2.29 -5.83 12.92
C ALA A 113 3.13 -4.55 12.82
N TYR A 114 2.62 -3.46 13.40
CA TYR A 114 3.22 -2.12 13.41
C TYR A 114 3.43 -1.47 12.04
N VAL A 115 2.75 -1.94 10.99
CA VAL A 115 2.68 -1.20 9.73
C VAL A 115 1.99 0.15 9.97
N HIS A 116 2.56 1.21 9.40
CA HIS A 116 1.94 2.53 9.40
C HIS A 116 1.58 2.95 7.98
N VAL A 117 0.32 3.36 7.80
CA VAL A 117 -0.17 3.99 6.58
C VAL A 117 -0.58 5.42 6.93
N ALA A 118 0.23 6.36 6.46
CA ALA A 118 -0.02 7.78 6.67
C ALA A 118 -1.21 8.28 5.82
N HIS A 119 -1.50 9.56 6.00
CA HIS A 119 -2.54 10.26 5.24
C HIS A 119 -2.31 10.26 3.74
N ASP A 120 -3.39 10.25 2.98
CA ASP A 120 -3.42 10.39 1.52
C ASP A 120 -2.65 9.28 0.77
N CYS A 121 -2.34 8.18 1.46
CA CYS A 121 -1.74 7.03 0.81
C CYS A 121 -2.75 6.33 -0.09
N MET A 122 -2.27 5.89 -1.25
CA MET A 122 -3.06 5.12 -2.22
C MET A 122 -2.40 3.75 -2.39
N ILE A 123 -2.94 2.75 -1.70
CA ILE A 123 -2.44 1.36 -1.72
C ILE A 123 -3.37 0.50 -2.56
N GLY A 124 -2.81 -0.25 -3.50
CA GLY A 124 -3.52 -1.18 -4.36
C GLY A 124 -3.90 -2.50 -3.66
N ASP A 125 -3.94 -3.55 -4.46
CA ASP A 125 -4.36 -4.89 -4.07
C ASP A 125 -3.17 -5.85 -3.89
N ASP A 126 -3.40 -6.96 -3.19
CA ASP A 126 -2.49 -8.12 -3.11
C ASP A 126 -1.09 -7.77 -2.57
N CYS A 127 -0.97 -6.71 -1.78
CA CYS A 127 0.30 -6.26 -1.22
C CYS A 127 0.62 -6.95 0.10
N ILE A 128 1.92 -7.01 0.41
CA ILE A 128 2.43 -7.52 1.68
C ILE A 128 3.34 -6.46 2.29
N PHE A 129 2.95 -5.96 3.46
CA PHE A 129 3.73 -5.05 4.26
C PHE A 129 4.21 -5.84 5.48
N ALA A 130 5.50 -6.18 5.51
CA ALA A 130 6.06 -6.91 6.63
C ALA A 130 6.16 -6.03 7.88
N ASN A 131 6.50 -6.62 9.03
CA ASN A 131 6.48 -5.92 10.31
C ASN A 131 7.24 -4.59 10.26
N ASN A 132 6.63 -3.53 10.78
CA ASN A 132 7.17 -2.18 10.82
C ASN A 132 7.48 -1.57 9.44
N ALA A 133 6.92 -2.09 8.34
CA ALA A 133 6.99 -1.42 7.05
C ALA A 133 6.02 -0.23 7.04
N SER A 134 6.53 0.98 6.89
CA SER A 134 5.76 2.21 7.06
C SER A 134 5.82 3.06 5.81
N VAL A 135 4.67 3.57 5.39
CA VAL A 135 4.52 4.50 4.27
C VAL A 135 4.09 5.88 4.79
N ALA A 136 4.90 6.89 4.49
CA ALA A 136 4.62 8.28 4.82
C ALA A 136 3.61 8.91 3.85
N GLY A 137 3.15 10.13 4.15
CA GLY A 137 2.00 10.75 3.50
C GLY A 137 2.11 10.83 1.98
N HIS A 138 0.97 10.72 1.29
CA HIS A 138 0.85 10.80 -0.17
C HIS A 138 1.62 9.72 -0.94
N ALA A 139 2.07 8.65 -0.29
CA ALA A 139 2.75 7.56 -0.99
C ALA A 139 1.75 6.73 -1.81
N HIS A 140 2.14 6.34 -3.02
CA HIS A 140 1.35 5.46 -3.87
C HIS A 140 2.01 4.10 -3.93
N VAL A 141 1.27 3.04 -3.63
CA VAL A 141 1.74 1.64 -3.69
C VAL A 141 0.85 0.89 -4.67
N GLY A 142 1.44 0.40 -5.76
CA GLY A 142 0.75 -0.41 -6.77
C GLY A 142 0.36 -1.80 -6.25
N ASN A 143 -0.08 -2.67 -7.16
CA ASN A 143 -0.57 -4.00 -6.80
C ASN A 143 0.57 -5.00 -6.62
N GLY A 144 0.39 -5.99 -5.73
CA GLY A 144 1.33 -7.10 -5.58
C GLY A 144 2.70 -6.71 -5.01
N VAL A 145 2.81 -5.51 -4.41
CA VAL A 145 4.05 -4.98 -3.84
C VAL A 145 4.39 -5.71 -2.55
N ILE A 146 5.69 -5.93 -2.32
CA ILE A 146 6.18 -6.50 -1.06
C ILE A 146 7.14 -5.51 -0.41
N LEU A 147 6.76 -4.95 0.73
CA LEU A 147 7.66 -4.16 1.58
C LEU A 147 8.27 -5.05 2.66
N GLY A 148 9.58 -5.25 2.62
CA GLY A 148 10.32 -5.97 3.65
C GLY A 148 10.23 -5.28 5.01
N GLY A 149 10.45 -6.03 6.10
CA GLY A 149 10.25 -5.51 7.45
C GLY A 149 11.13 -4.30 7.74
N MET A 150 10.62 -3.34 8.51
CA MET A 150 11.30 -2.07 8.80
C MET A 150 11.66 -1.25 7.55
N THR A 151 10.94 -1.45 6.42
CA THR A 151 11.06 -0.54 5.27
C THR A 151 10.39 0.79 5.61
N GLY A 152 11.10 1.89 5.37
CA GLY A 152 10.54 3.24 5.41
C GLY A 152 10.37 3.79 4.01
N VAL A 153 9.15 4.19 3.65
CA VAL A 153 8.85 4.88 2.39
C VAL A 153 8.59 6.35 2.66
N HIS A 154 9.39 7.21 2.03
CA HIS A 154 9.26 8.66 2.17
C HIS A 154 7.99 9.18 1.49
N GLN A 155 7.48 10.31 2.00
CA GLN A 155 6.28 10.96 1.48
C GLN A 155 6.40 11.22 -0.04
N PHE A 156 5.26 11.12 -0.73
CA PHE A 156 5.11 11.26 -2.19
C PHE A 156 5.82 10.22 -3.05
N CYS A 157 6.46 9.19 -2.47
CA CYS A 157 7.09 8.15 -3.29
C CYS A 157 6.04 7.24 -3.93
N LYS A 158 6.30 6.84 -5.17
CA LYS A 158 5.51 5.89 -5.94
C LYS A 158 6.23 4.55 -6.02
N ILE A 159 5.59 3.50 -5.53
CA ILE A 159 6.08 2.12 -5.57
C ILE A 159 5.26 1.35 -6.60
N GLY A 160 5.86 1.07 -7.75
CA GLY A 160 5.20 0.40 -8.87
C GLY A 160 4.82 -1.04 -8.55
N SER A 161 3.79 -1.54 -9.24
CA SER A 161 3.26 -2.89 -9.04
C SER A 161 4.35 -3.96 -9.10
N TYR A 162 4.24 -4.97 -8.23
CA TYR A 162 5.16 -6.11 -8.12
C TYR A 162 6.61 -5.75 -7.74
N ALA A 163 6.88 -4.49 -7.40
CA ALA A 163 8.15 -4.09 -6.81
C ALA A 163 8.34 -4.75 -5.43
N MET A 164 9.59 -4.84 -5.00
CA MET A 164 9.92 -5.44 -3.72
C MET A 164 11.08 -4.73 -3.03
N THR A 165 10.94 -4.45 -1.74
CA THR A 165 12.05 -3.97 -0.91
C THR A 165 12.61 -5.13 -0.07
N SER A 166 13.91 -5.10 0.16
CA SER A 166 14.51 -5.89 1.25
C SER A 166 14.15 -5.28 2.61
N GLY A 167 14.31 -6.05 3.69
CA GLY A 167 14.18 -5.50 5.04
C GLY A 167 15.13 -4.32 5.30
N CYS A 168 14.73 -3.43 6.20
CA CYS A 168 15.48 -2.24 6.61
C CYS A 168 15.85 -1.30 5.45
N SER A 169 15.02 -1.23 4.40
CA SER A 169 15.26 -0.34 3.26
C SER A 169 14.70 1.07 3.51
N LEU A 170 15.46 2.10 3.15
CA LEU A 170 14.97 3.50 3.17
C LEU A 170 14.73 3.99 1.74
N VAL A 171 13.45 4.13 1.38
CA VAL A 171 13.01 4.54 0.04
C VAL A 171 12.78 6.04 0.01
N LEU A 172 13.64 6.76 -0.73
CA LEU A 172 13.60 8.23 -0.87
C LEU A 172 13.14 8.70 -2.26
N LYS A 173 13.03 7.76 -3.21
CA LYS A 173 12.71 7.95 -4.62
C LYS A 173 11.77 6.84 -5.09
N ASP A 174 11.12 7.05 -6.22
CA ASP A 174 10.14 6.11 -6.77
C ASP A 174 10.80 4.77 -7.12
N ILE A 175 10.08 3.67 -6.95
CA ILE A 175 10.52 2.33 -7.35
C ILE A 175 9.67 1.91 -8.54
N PRO A 176 10.24 1.76 -9.74
CA PRO A 176 9.49 1.30 -10.89
C PRO A 176 8.91 -0.11 -10.69
N ALA A 177 7.88 -0.45 -11.46
CA ALA A 177 7.23 -1.76 -11.37
C ALA A 177 8.25 -2.89 -11.52
N TYR A 178 8.00 -3.99 -10.82
CA TYR A 178 8.86 -5.19 -10.76
C TYR A 178 10.23 -5.01 -10.13
N VAL A 179 10.70 -3.79 -9.88
CA VAL A 179 12.06 -3.55 -9.41
C VAL A 179 12.23 -4.00 -7.96
N MET A 180 13.34 -4.67 -7.71
CA MET A 180 13.81 -5.02 -6.37
C MET A 180 14.83 -3.99 -5.90
N VAL A 181 14.64 -3.45 -4.70
CA VAL A 181 15.58 -2.51 -4.08
C VAL A 181 16.06 -3.01 -2.72
N SER A 182 17.23 -2.53 -2.30
CA SER A 182 17.73 -2.74 -0.95
C SER A 182 18.70 -1.66 -0.50
N GLY A 183 18.74 -1.42 0.82
CA GLY A 183 19.72 -0.55 1.48
C GLY A 183 19.13 0.71 2.08
N ASN A 184 19.98 1.48 2.74
CA ASN A 184 19.68 2.78 3.31
C ASN A 184 20.82 3.75 2.94
N PRO A 185 20.68 4.58 1.88
CA PRO A 185 19.50 4.69 1.01
C PRO A 185 19.30 3.45 0.11
N ALA A 186 18.05 3.18 -0.27
CA ALA A 186 17.70 2.04 -1.12
C ALA A 186 18.14 2.27 -2.58
N SER A 187 18.76 1.26 -3.18
CA SER A 187 19.17 1.26 -4.60
C SER A 187 18.63 0.05 -5.35
N ALA A 188 18.48 0.19 -6.66
CA ALA A 188 17.97 -0.86 -7.53
C ALA A 188 18.98 -2.02 -7.63
N ARG A 189 18.52 -3.25 -7.37
CA ARG A 189 19.36 -4.46 -7.40
C ARG A 189 19.07 -5.33 -8.60
N SER A 190 17.80 -5.58 -8.88
CA SER A 190 17.29 -6.47 -9.92
C SER A 190 15.81 -6.18 -10.17
N MET A 191 15.14 -7.04 -10.94
CA MET A 191 13.69 -7.23 -10.90
C MET A 191 13.30 -8.49 -10.13
N ASN A 192 12.05 -8.55 -9.68
CA ASN A 192 11.43 -9.64 -8.94
C ASN A 192 11.08 -10.85 -9.82
N PHE A 193 12.09 -11.41 -10.51
CA PHE A 193 11.91 -12.55 -11.40
C PHE A 193 11.38 -13.79 -10.68
N GLU A 194 11.70 -13.96 -9.40
CA GLU A 194 11.19 -15.06 -8.59
C GLU A 194 9.69 -14.88 -8.29
N GLY A 195 9.26 -13.66 -7.96
CA GLY A 195 7.84 -13.32 -7.81
C GLY A 195 7.04 -13.52 -9.10
N MET A 196 7.63 -13.23 -10.28
CA MET A 196 7.01 -13.52 -11.58
C MET A 196 6.88 -15.02 -11.82
N ARG A 197 7.94 -15.80 -11.53
CA ARG A 197 7.95 -17.27 -11.70
C ARG A 197 6.87 -17.95 -10.85
N ARG A 198 6.73 -17.54 -9.60
CA ARG A 198 5.70 -18.06 -8.67
C ARG A 198 4.28 -17.74 -9.12
N ARG A 199 4.09 -16.66 -9.88
CA ARG A 199 2.82 -16.27 -10.51
C ARG A 199 2.59 -16.93 -11.88
N GLY A 200 3.47 -17.82 -12.33
CA GLY A 200 3.30 -18.56 -13.58
C GLY A 200 3.56 -17.75 -14.85
N TRP A 201 4.31 -16.65 -14.76
CA TRP A 201 4.60 -15.81 -15.93
C TRP A 201 5.45 -16.55 -16.96
N SER A 202 5.19 -16.30 -18.24
CA SER A 202 5.91 -16.97 -19.34
C SER A 202 7.39 -16.57 -19.36
N LYS A 203 8.23 -17.49 -19.86
CA LYS A 203 9.67 -17.22 -20.02
C LYS A 203 9.93 -16.02 -20.94
N ASP A 204 9.07 -15.81 -21.94
CA ASP A 204 9.21 -14.71 -22.90
C ASP A 204 8.92 -13.35 -22.26
N VAL A 205 7.89 -13.25 -21.42
CA VAL A 205 7.60 -12.04 -20.63
C VAL A 205 8.76 -11.72 -19.69
N VAL A 206 9.24 -12.72 -18.95
CA VAL A 206 10.39 -12.57 -18.03
C VAL A 206 11.65 -12.14 -18.79
N SER A 207 11.88 -12.69 -19.99
CA SER A 207 13.00 -12.33 -20.86
C SER A 207 12.88 -10.89 -21.37
N SER A 208 11.69 -10.48 -21.79
CA SER A 208 11.39 -9.10 -22.24
C SER A 208 11.67 -8.10 -21.11
N LEU A 209 11.14 -8.32 -19.91
CA LEU A 209 11.37 -7.45 -18.76
C LEU A 209 12.85 -7.42 -18.34
N ARG A 210 13.58 -8.52 -18.48
CA ARG A 210 15.02 -8.54 -18.23
C ARG A 210 15.79 -7.64 -19.21
N LYS A 211 15.38 -7.58 -20.48
CA LYS A 211 15.94 -6.64 -21.46
C LYS A 211 15.59 -5.21 -21.07
N ALA A 212 14.32 -4.94 -20.75
CA ALA A 212 13.84 -3.64 -20.31
C ALA A 212 14.60 -3.10 -19.08
N TYR A 213 14.85 -3.95 -18.08
CA TYR A 213 15.66 -3.58 -16.92
C TYR A 213 17.07 -3.13 -17.31
N LYS A 214 17.72 -3.84 -18.24
CA LYS A 214 19.07 -3.49 -18.70
C LYS A 214 19.09 -2.14 -19.41
N VAL A 215 18.08 -1.85 -20.24
CA VAL A 215 17.91 -0.55 -20.92
C VAL A 215 17.92 0.58 -19.90
N VAL A 216 17.08 0.48 -18.86
CA VAL A 216 16.96 1.53 -17.84
C VAL A 216 18.21 1.62 -16.94
N TYR A 217 18.74 0.50 -16.47
CA TYR A 217 19.67 0.47 -15.34
C TYR A 217 21.12 0.14 -15.68
N ARG A 218 21.42 -0.40 -16.86
CA ARG A 218 22.75 -0.95 -17.19
C ARG A 218 23.39 -0.39 -18.45
N GLN A 219 22.65 0.35 -19.27
CA GLN A 219 23.17 0.92 -20.53
C GLN A 219 23.66 2.38 -20.40
N GLY A 220 23.56 2.99 -19.21
CA GLY A 220 23.99 4.37 -19.00
C GLY A 220 23.10 5.43 -19.66
N LEU A 221 21.91 5.04 -20.14
CA LEU A 221 20.95 5.92 -20.76
C LEU A 221 20.30 6.87 -19.74
N THR A 222 19.95 8.07 -20.20
CA THR A 222 19.00 8.92 -19.47
C THR A 222 17.63 8.25 -19.42
N LEU A 223 16.75 8.72 -18.53
CA LEU A 223 15.39 8.14 -18.45
C LEU A 223 14.61 8.35 -19.76
N GLU A 224 14.76 9.51 -20.39
CA GLU A 224 14.13 9.83 -21.68
C GLU A 224 14.60 8.90 -22.79
N GLN A 225 15.91 8.68 -22.91
CA GLN A 225 16.48 7.74 -23.89
C GLN A 225 16.01 6.30 -23.61
N ALA A 226 16.02 5.88 -22.35
CA ALA A 226 15.55 4.56 -21.97
C ALA A 226 14.07 4.37 -22.30
N LEU A 227 13.21 5.37 -22.08
CA LEU A 227 11.79 5.31 -22.43
C LEU A 227 11.57 5.12 -23.93
N ALA A 228 12.30 5.88 -24.77
CA ALA A 228 12.22 5.73 -26.23
C ALA A 228 12.60 4.31 -26.69
N GLU A 229 13.66 3.74 -26.12
CA GLU A 229 14.09 2.36 -26.40
C GLU A 229 13.06 1.32 -25.93
N LEU A 230 12.45 1.53 -24.76
CA LEU A 230 11.40 0.64 -24.24
C LEU A 230 10.13 0.67 -25.09
N GLU A 231 9.72 1.84 -25.58
CA GLU A 231 8.53 2.01 -26.43
C GLU A 231 8.71 1.39 -27.83
N ALA A 232 9.95 1.21 -28.28
CA ALA A 232 10.27 0.53 -29.53
C ALA A 232 10.33 -1.01 -29.39
N MET A 233 10.30 -1.56 -28.16
CA MET A 233 10.26 -3.00 -27.94
C MET A 233 8.89 -3.59 -28.28
N GLU A 234 8.85 -4.90 -28.55
CA GLU A 234 7.59 -5.64 -28.74
C GLU A 234 6.62 -5.43 -27.56
N PRO A 235 5.40 -4.92 -27.82
CA PRO A 235 4.48 -4.51 -26.77
C PRO A 235 3.93 -5.72 -26.01
N SER A 236 3.76 -5.53 -24.69
CA SER A 236 3.06 -6.47 -23.82
C SER A 236 2.55 -5.73 -22.59
N ASP A 237 1.46 -6.22 -21.98
CA ASP A 237 0.88 -5.60 -20.78
C ASP A 237 1.92 -5.45 -19.66
N ALA A 238 2.76 -6.47 -19.48
CA ALA A 238 3.81 -6.46 -18.48
C ALA A 238 4.86 -5.37 -18.72
N LEU A 239 5.27 -5.17 -19.98
CA LEU A 239 6.18 -4.09 -20.36
C LEU A 239 5.52 -2.72 -20.20
N GLN A 240 4.24 -2.59 -20.56
CA GLN A 240 3.51 -1.33 -20.45
C GLN A 240 3.42 -0.86 -18.99
N ILE A 241 3.13 -1.77 -18.05
CA ILE A 241 3.13 -1.47 -16.61
C ILE A 241 4.51 -0.93 -16.16
N PHE A 242 5.61 -1.47 -16.69
CA PHE A 242 6.95 -0.97 -16.38
C PHE A 242 7.16 0.45 -16.94
N ILE A 243 6.82 0.68 -18.21
CA ILE A 243 6.90 1.99 -18.87
C ILE A 243 6.07 3.04 -18.12
N ASP A 244 4.82 2.73 -17.78
CA ASP A 244 3.91 3.64 -17.10
C ASP A 244 4.44 4.02 -15.72
N SER A 245 5.03 3.07 -14.99
CA SER A 245 5.65 3.36 -13.69
C SER A 245 6.86 4.31 -13.78
N LEU A 246 7.60 4.26 -14.89
CA LEU A 246 8.72 5.16 -15.16
C LEU A 246 8.21 6.56 -15.50
N LYS A 247 7.18 6.65 -16.36
CA LYS A 247 6.57 7.92 -16.77
C LYS A 247 5.84 8.63 -15.63
N ALA A 248 5.23 7.87 -14.72
CA ALA A 248 4.52 8.43 -13.57
C ALA A 248 5.45 8.98 -12.48
N SER A 249 6.77 8.80 -12.59
CA SER A 249 7.71 9.23 -11.55
C SER A 249 7.76 10.75 -11.42
N GLU A 250 7.64 11.24 -10.19
CA GLU A 250 7.74 12.67 -9.86
C GLU A 250 8.97 12.98 -8.99
N ARG A 251 9.45 11.98 -8.24
CA ARG A 251 10.63 12.11 -7.36
C ARG A 251 11.91 11.62 -8.02
N GLY A 252 11.81 11.20 -9.28
CA GLY A 252 12.81 10.40 -9.96
C GLY A 252 12.85 8.97 -9.42
N ILE A 253 13.47 8.08 -10.18
CA ILE A 253 13.54 6.65 -9.87
C ILE A 253 14.77 6.31 -9.02
N THR A 254 14.64 5.30 -8.17
CA THR A 254 15.76 4.63 -7.50
C THR A 254 16.68 4.01 -8.54
N ARG A 255 18.00 4.22 -8.40
CA ARG A 255 19.08 3.65 -9.23
C ARG A 255 20.13 2.99 -8.35
#